data_AF-A0A4U8SHJ4-F1
#
_entry.id   AF-A0A4U8SHJ4-F1
#
_cell.length_a   1.000
_cell.length_b   1.000
_cell.length_c   1.000
_cell.angle_alpha   90.00
_cell.angle_beta   90.00
_cell.angle_gamma   90.00
#
_symmetry.space_group_name_H-M   'P 1'
#
loop_
_entity.id
_entity.type
_entity.pdbx_description
1 polymer ?
#
loop_
_entity_poly.entity_id
_entity_poly.type
_entity_poly.pdbx_seq_one_letter_code
_entity_poly.pdbx_strand_id
1 'polypeptide(L)'
;MYKMGTKKKVGFALLAIMVFNLSSSYADSQHKYFPKTREELKAFVQDESINLGEIDTSAITDMAKLFEGSTRQDFSGIESWDTCKVKYMDNIFYSAESFNQPLDKWNTSSVKYIQEMFYGAESFNQSLDSWNVKNVLDMRDIFGSSPLQNNPPKWYKE
;
A
#
# COMPACT_ATOMS: atom_id res chain seq x y z
N MET A 1 -18.70 41.26 4.46
CA MET A 1 -18.85 39.81 4.19
C MET A 1 -17.55 39.34 3.56
N TYR A 2 -16.77 38.53 4.29
CA TYR A 2 -15.45 38.07 3.87
C TYR A 2 -15.58 37.08 2.71
N LYS A 3 -14.86 37.33 1.59
CA LYS A 3 -14.69 36.36 0.50
C LYS A 3 -13.85 35.19 1.02
N MET A 4 -14.41 33.99 1.01
CA MET A 4 -13.66 32.76 1.28
C MET A 4 -12.56 32.59 0.23
N GLY A 5 -11.33 32.46 0.72
CA GLY A 5 -10.17 32.14 -0.09
C GLY A 5 -10.32 30.77 -0.74
N THR A 6 -10.10 30.73 -2.04
CA THR A 6 -9.93 29.49 -2.80
C THR A 6 -8.71 28.74 -2.27
N LYS A 7 -8.91 27.51 -1.80
CA LYS A 7 -7.81 26.58 -1.51
C LYS A 7 -7.02 26.39 -2.81
N LYS A 8 -5.84 26.98 -2.90
CA LYS A 8 -4.87 26.67 -3.96
C LYS A 8 -4.52 25.19 -3.81
N LYS A 9 -5.01 24.35 -4.74
CA LYS A 9 -4.39 23.06 -5.01
C LYS A 9 -2.98 23.37 -5.50
N VAL A 10 -1.99 23.25 -4.61
CA VAL A 10 -0.58 23.24 -5.02
C VAL A 10 -0.38 21.90 -5.69
N GLY A 11 -0.60 21.85 -7.00
CA GLY A 11 -0.22 20.72 -7.82
C GLY A 11 1.30 20.64 -7.81
N PHE A 12 1.85 19.71 -7.03
CA PHE A 12 3.21 19.27 -7.25
C PHE A 12 3.21 18.48 -8.56
N ALA A 13 3.58 19.15 -9.65
CA ALA A 13 3.99 18.46 -10.85
C ALA A 13 5.31 17.73 -10.51
N LEU A 14 5.19 16.48 -10.04
CA LEU A 14 6.31 15.56 -10.04
C LEU A 14 6.70 15.36 -11.51
N LEU A 15 7.88 15.89 -11.87
CA LEU A 15 8.56 15.58 -13.10
C LEU A 15 8.78 14.06 -13.14
N ALA A 16 7.86 13.35 -13.78
CA ALA A 16 8.11 11.99 -14.21
C ALA A 16 9.27 12.05 -15.19
N ILE A 17 10.45 11.63 -14.75
CA ILE A 17 11.58 11.35 -15.63
C ILE A 17 11.15 10.13 -16.45
N MET A 18 10.48 10.36 -17.58
CA MET A 18 10.21 9.32 -18.57
C MET A 18 11.54 8.96 -19.22
N VAL A 19 12.17 7.89 -18.75
CA VAL A 19 13.21 7.20 -19.50
C VAL A 19 12.50 6.45 -20.63
N PHE A 20 12.36 7.10 -21.79
CA PHE A 20 11.93 6.44 -23.02
C PHE A 20 13.06 5.50 -23.48
N ASN A 21 13.00 4.23 -23.07
CA ASN A 21 13.74 3.18 -23.74
C ASN A 21 12.98 2.78 -25.01
N LEU A 22 13.41 3.30 -26.16
CA LEU A 22 12.97 2.85 -27.47
C LEU A 22 13.62 1.49 -27.79
N SER A 23 12.94 0.40 -27.44
CA SER A 23 12.84 -0.84 -28.24
C SER A 23 12.39 -2.03 -27.38
N SER A 24 11.07 -2.29 -27.31
CA SER A 24 10.57 -3.66 -27.48
C SER A 24 9.06 -3.68 -27.65
N SER A 25 8.63 -4.48 -28.61
CA SER A 25 7.29 -4.89 -28.99
C SER A 25 6.28 -5.16 -27.86
N TYR A 26 5.02 -4.81 -28.15
CA TYR A 26 3.78 -5.51 -27.77
C TYR A 26 3.48 -5.69 -26.26
N ALA A 27 2.93 -4.64 -25.67
CA ALA A 27 1.76 -4.60 -24.78
C ALA A 27 1.75 -3.20 -24.16
N ASP A 28 0.62 -2.50 -24.22
CA ASP A 28 0.44 -1.26 -23.48
C ASP A 28 0.64 -1.59 -22.00
N SER A 29 1.78 -1.22 -21.40
CA SER A 29 2.07 -1.60 -20.02
C SER A 29 1.05 -0.90 -19.13
N GLN A 30 0.22 -1.67 -18.43
CA GLN A 30 -0.78 -1.16 -17.49
C GLN A 30 -0.19 -0.22 -16.42
N HIS A 31 1.13 -0.33 -16.17
CA HIS A 31 1.87 0.50 -15.25
C HIS A 31 2.48 1.75 -15.92
N LYS A 32 2.37 2.89 -15.23
CA LYS A 32 2.95 4.18 -15.62
C LYS A 32 4.07 4.63 -14.68
N TYR A 33 4.07 4.15 -13.44
CA TYR A 33 5.02 4.55 -12.40
C TYR A 33 5.87 3.36 -11.98
N PHE A 34 7.20 3.52 -11.96
CA PHE A 34 8.16 2.41 -11.76
C PHE A 34 9.16 2.72 -10.64
N PRO A 35 8.72 2.87 -9.39
CA PRO A 35 9.62 3.18 -8.28
C PRO A 35 10.66 2.09 -8.09
N LYS A 36 11.88 2.49 -7.74
CA LYS A 36 13.02 1.62 -7.38
C LYS A 36 13.33 1.65 -5.90
N THR A 37 12.83 2.66 -5.20
CA THR A 37 13.01 2.85 -3.76
C THR A 37 11.67 2.99 -3.06
N ARG A 38 11.66 2.77 -1.73
CA ARG A 38 10.49 3.02 -0.90
C ARG A 38 10.10 4.50 -0.95
N GLU A 39 11.07 5.40 -1.00
CA GLU A 39 10.85 6.84 -1.01
C GLU A 39 10.15 7.30 -2.30
N GLU A 40 10.53 6.73 -3.45
CA GLU A 40 9.84 6.96 -4.73
C GLU A 40 8.41 6.40 -4.69
N LEU A 41 8.23 5.17 -4.18
CA LEU A 41 6.89 4.60 -4.02
C LEU A 41 6.04 5.47 -3.08
N LYS A 42 6.61 5.94 -1.97
CA LYS A 42 5.95 6.82 -1.00
C LYS A 42 5.47 8.12 -1.64
N ALA A 43 6.26 8.71 -2.54
CA ALA A 43 5.86 9.90 -3.28
C ALA A 43 4.65 9.64 -4.19
N PHE A 44 4.60 8.50 -4.88
CA PHE A 44 3.47 8.16 -5.76
C PHE A 44 2.18 7.87 -4.97
N VAL A 45 2.26 7.13 -3.86
CA VAL A 45 1.06 6.77 -3.08
C VAL A 45 0.46 7.97 -2.34
N GLN A 46 1.27 9.00 -2.05
CA GLN A 46 0.82 10.26 -1.45
C GLN A 46 0.10 11.18 -2.45
N ASP A 47 0.28 10.98 -3.75
CA ASP A 47 -0.49 11.67 -4.77
C ASP A 47 -1.85 10.99 -4.95
N GLU A 48 -2.89 11.60 -4.37
CA GLU A 48 -4.26 11.09 -4.44
C GLU A 48 -4.85 11.10 -5.86
N SER A 49 -4.19 11.74 -6.84
CA SER A 49 -4.63 11.70 -8.25
C SER A 49 -4.14 10.45 -9.00
N ILE A 50 -3.14 9.74 -8.47
CA ILE A 50 -2.60 8.53 -9.07
C ILE A 50 -3.47 7.33 -8.67
N ASN A 51 -3.92 6.54 -9.65
CA ASN A 51 -4.52 5.24 -9.35
C ASN A 51 -3.41 4.26 -8.92
N LEU A 52 -3.61 3.57 -7.78
CA LEU A 52 -2.54 2.74 -7.21
C LEU A 52 -2.17 1.56 -8.11
N GLY A 53 -3.08 1.08 -8.96
CA GLY A 53 -2.85 0.01 -9.93
C GLY A 53 -1.97 0.43 -11.11
N GLU A 54 -1.68 1.71 -11.29
CA GLU A 54 -0.73 2.20 -12.31
C GLU A 54 0.73 2.14 -11.81
N ILE A 55 0.97 1.74 -10.57
CA ILE A 55 2.30 1.68 -9.95
C ILE A 55 2.83 0.24 -10.03
N ASP A 56 3.96 0.06 -10.71
CA ASP A 56 4.69 -1.19 -10.74
C ASP A 56 5.54 -1.34 -9.47
N THR A 57 5.09 -2.20 -8.55
CA THR A 57 5.79 -2.47 -7.28
C THR A 57 6.80 -3.61 -7.35
N SER A 58 7.01 -4.23 -8.52
CA SER A 58 7.81 -5.47 -8.67
C SER A 58 9.30 -5.30 -8.33
N ALA A 59 9.79 -4.06 -8.23
CA ALA A 59 11.15 -3.74 -7.81
C ALA A 59 11.29 -3.50 -6.30
N ILE A 60 10.18 -3.37 -5.57
CA ILE A 60 10.16 -2.88 -4.19
C ILE A 60 10.32 -4.04 -3.20
N THR A 61 11.21 -3.87 -2.23
CA THR A 61 11.41 -4.83 -1.13
C THR A 61 10.98 -4.29 0.23
N ASP A 62 10.83 -2.97 0.36
CA ASP A 62 10.45 -2.28 1.59
C ASP A 62 9.23 -1.41 1.30
N MET A 63 8.12 -1.72 1.96
CA MET A 63 6.85 -1.00 1.88
C MET A 63 6.45 -0.40 3.24
N ALA A 64 7.35 -0.38 4.23
CA ALA A 64 7.04 0.08 5.57
C ALA A 64 6.44 1.50 5.56
N LYS A 65 5.37 1.70 6.34
CA LYS A 65 4.75 3.02 6.59
C LYS A 65 4.35 3.80 5.34
N LEU A 66 3.96 3.12 4.24
CA LEU A 66 3.52 3.79 3.01
C LEU A 66 2.22 4.59 3.20
N PHE A 67 1.26 4.04 3.95
CA PHE A 67 -0.03 4.67 4.24
C PHE A 67 -0.23 4.94 5.74
N GLU A 68 0.84 5.05 6.52
CA GLU A 68 0.79 5.42 7.94
C GLU A 68 0.07 6.78 8.11
N GLY A 69 -1.06 6.77 8.83
CA GLY A 69 -1.94 7.93 9.04
C GLY A 69 -2.54 8.49 7.75
N SER A 70 -2.64 7.70 6.68
CA SER A 70 -3.13 8.18 5.40
C SER A 70 -4.59 8.62 5.48
N THR A 71 -4.89 9.81 4.97
CA THR A 71 -6.25 10.34 4.79
C THR A 71 -6.87 9.95 3.43
N ARG A 72 -6.14 9.20 2.61
CA ARG A 72 -6.55 8.78 1.27
C ARG A 72 -7.86 8.00 1.34
N GLN A 73 -8.79 8.30 0.43
CA GLN A 73 -10.10 7.65 0.38
C GLN A 73 -10.21 6.55 -0.67
N ASP A 74 -9.54 6.73 -1.81
CA ASP A 74 -9.54 5.78 -2.92
C ASP A 74 -8.23 5.00 -2.97
N PHE A 75 -8.31 3.70 -2.66
CA PHE A 75 -7.19 2.77 -2.71
C PHE A 75 -7.28 1.81 -3.90
N SER A 76 -8.15 2.07 -4.88
CA SER A 76 -8.36 1.18 -6.02
C SER A 76 -7.05 0.88 -6.75
N GLY A 77 -6.86 -0.39 -7.10
CA GLY A 77 -5.69 -0.90 -7.80
C GLY A 77 -4.57 -1.39 -6.89
N ILE A 78 -4.65 -1.17 -5.58
CA ILE A 78 -3.66 -1.72 -4.62
C ILE A 78 -3.68 -3.26 -4.57
N GLU A 79 -4.83 -3.86 -4.88
CA GLU A 79 -5.03 -5.31 -4.93
C GLU A 79 -4.21 -5.99 -6.05
N SER A 80 -3.70 -5.22 -7.02
CA SER A 80 -2.88 -5.72 -8.13
C SER A 80 -1.37 -5.59 -7.93
N TRP A 81 -0.92 -5.06 -6.79
CA TRP A 81 0.51 -4.88 -6.52
C TRP A 81 1.27 -6.20 -6.48
N ASP A 82 2.41 -6.25 -7.17
CA ASP A 82 3.38 -7.33 -7.02
C ASP A 82 4.13 -7.14 -5.69
N THR A 83 3.85 -8.04 -4.75
CA THR A 83 4.44 -8.07 -3.42
C THR A 83 5.43 -9.21 -3.22
N CYS A 84 5.74 -9.99 -4.26
CA CYS A 84 6.50 -11.24 -4.14
C CYS A 84 7.92 -11.06 -3.56
N LYS A 85 8.52 -9.87 -3.73
CA LYS A 85 9.86 -9.53 -3.24
C LYS A 85 9.86 -8.74 -1.93
N VAL A 86 8.70 -8.34 -1.43
CA VAL A 86 8.57 -7.47 -0.26
C VAL A 86 8.96 -8.23 1.01
N LYS A 87 9.79 -7.58 1.83
CA LYS A 87 10.28 -8.09 3.12
C LYS A 87 9.71 -7.31 4.30
N TYR A 88 9.48 -6.02 4.12
CA TYR A 88 9.03 -5.10 5.18
C TYR A 88 7.65 -4.57 4.82
N MET A 89 6.66 -4.93 5.62
CA MET A 89 5.28 -4.46 5.56
C MET A 89 4.79 -3.96 6.94
N ASP A 90 5.72 -3.59 7.81
CA ASP A 90 5.36 -3.01 9.10
C ASP A 90 4.65 -1.67 8.91
N ASN A 91 3.60 -1.47 9.70
CA ASN A 91 2.85 -0.21 9.75
C ASN A 91 2.30 0.31 8.41
N ILE A 92 2.13 -0.52 7.35
CA ILE A 92 1.68 -0.02 6.02
C ILE A 92 0.40 0.79 6.14
N PHE A 93 -0.59 0.28 6.87
CA PHE A 93 -1.92 0.89 7.04
C PHE A 93 -2.18 1.32 8.49
N TYR A 94 -1.13 1.59 9.26
CA TYR A 94 -1.27 2.09 10.63
C TYR A 94 -2.11 3.38 10.62
N SER A 95 -3.24 3.40 11.33
CA SER A 95 -4.21 4.49 11.36
C SER A 95 -4.71 4.95 9.98
N ALA A 96 -4.70 4.09 8.96
CA ALA A 96 -5.34 4.35 7.67
C ALA A 96 -6.83 4.03 7.77
N GLU A 97 -7.58 4.87 8.48
CA GLU A 97 -8.96 4.61 8.92
C GLU A 97 -9.91 4.20 7.78
N SER A 98 -9.72 4.75 6.58
CA SER A 98 -10.58 4.49 5.40
C SER A 98 -10.16 3.28 4.55
N PHE A 99 -9.05 2.61 4.87
CA PHE A 99 -8.57 1.49 4.08
C PHE A 99 -9.47 0.25 4.24
N ASN A 100 -9.98 -0.30 3.12
CA ASN A 100 -10.77 -1.54 3.13
C ASN A 100 -10.70 -2.35 1.82
N GLN A 101 -9.58 -2.29 1.10
CA GLN A 101 -9.42 -3.05 -0.16
C GLN A 101 -9.01 -4.50 0.11
N PRO A 102 -9.44 -5.45 -0.75
CA PRO A 102 -9.04 -6.84 -0.61
C PRO A 102 -7.53 -7.00 -0.88
N LEU A 103 -6.85 -7.76 -0.01
CA LEU A 103 -5.41 -8.05 -0.09
C LEU A 103 -5.14 -9.55 -0.23
N ASP A 104 -6.14 -10.33 -0.60
CA ASP A 104 -6.08 -11.80 -0.71
C ASP A 104 -5.09 -12.28 -1.78
N LYS A 105 -4.82 -11.43 -2.78
CA LYS A 105 -3.87 -11.69 -3.89
C LYS A 105 -2.43 -11.33 -3.57
N TRP A 106 -2.16 -10.64 -2.46
CA TRP A 106 -0.79 -10.30 -2.09
C TRP A 106 0.00 -11.55 -1.71
N ASN A 107 1.21 -11.65 -2.23
CA ASN A 107 2.13 -12.74 -1.90
C ASN A 107 2.98 -12.36 -0.70
N THR A 108 2.60 -12.87 0.48
CA THR A 108 3.29 -12.61 1.74
C THR A 108 4.39 -13.62 2.08
N SER A 109 4.68 -14.58 1.20
CA SER A 109 5.62 -15.67 1.50
C SER A 109 7.08 -15.22 1.75
N SER A 110 7.47 -14.05 1.27
CA SER A 110 8.80 -13.46 1.49
C SER A 110 8.87 -12.48 2.67
N VAL A 111 7.72 -12.10 3.25
CA VAL A 111 7.61 -11.03 4.23
C VAL A 111 8.20 -11.45 5.58
N LYS A 112 8.90 -10.51 6.22
CA LYS A 112 9.57 -10.68 7.52
C LYS A 112 8.95 -9.88 8.65
N TYR A 113 8.37 -8.71 8.35
CA TYR A 113 7.88 -7.77 9.36
C TYR A 113 6.50 -7.27 8.96
N ILE A 114 5.50 -7.47 9.82
CA ILE A 114 4.10 -7.02 9.63
C ILE A 114 3.52 -6.39 10.91
N GLN A 115 4.36 -6.07 11.90
CA GLN A 115 3.89 -5.48 13.15
C GLN A 115 3.09 -4.20 12.90
N GLU A 116 2.00 -4.05 13.64
CA GLU A 116 1.10 -2.89 13.62
C GLU A 116 0.52 -2.54 12.22
N MET A 117 0.57 -3.47 11.25
CA MET A 117 0.24 -3.22 9.85
C MET A 117 -1.17 -2.65 9.63
N PHE A 118 -2.16 -3.07 10.43
CA PHE A 118 -3.54 -2.61 10.39
C PHE A 118 -3.99 -2.00 11.73
N TYR A 119 -3.05 -1.61 12.59
CA TYR A 119 -3.40 -1.01 13.87
C TYR A 119 -4.18 0.29 13.62
N GLY A 120 -5.39 0.42 14.15
CA GLY A 120 -6.26 1.58 13.91
C GLY A 120 -6.81 1.72 12.49
N ALA A 121 -6.73 0.67 11.64
CA ALA A 121 -7.41 0.66 10.35
C ALA A 121 -8.90 0.36 10.54
N GLU A 122 -9.67 1.36 10.99
CA GLU A 122 -11.04 1.19 11.50
C GLU A 122 -12.02 0.58 10.49
N SER A 123 -11.84 0.83 9.20
CA SER A 123 -12.70 0.27 8.15
C SER A 123 -12.28 -1.13 7.68
N PHE A 124 -11.08 -1.60 8.01
CA PHE A 124 -10.51 -2.80 7.40
C PHE A 124 -11.17 -4.08 7.93
N ASN A 125 -11.92 -4.76 7.07
CA ASN A 125 -12.65 -5.99 7.41
C ASN A 125 -12.53 -7.11 6.36
N GLN A 126 -11.52 -7.03 5.48
CA GLN A 126 -11.29 -8.03 4.45
C GLN A 126 -10.62 -9.29 5.02
N SER A 127 -10.88 -10.44 4.39
CA SER A 127 -10.22 -11.69 4.75
C SER A 127 -8.73 -11.67 4.40
N LEU A 128 -7.90 -12.16 5.33
CA LEU A 128 -6.45 -12.36 5.17
C LEU A 128 -6.05 -13.84 5.26
N ASP A 129 -7.03 -14.76 5.16
CA ASP A 129 -6.79 -16.20 5.35
C ASP A 129 -5.83 -16.80 4.31
N SER A 130 -5.63 -16.16 3.15
CA SER A 130 -4.71 -16.63 2.10
C SER A 130 -3.24 -16.35 2.38
N TRP A 131 -2.93 -15.54 3.40
CA TRP A 131 -1.56 -15.11 3.65
C TRP A 131 -0.67 -16.22 4.20
N ASN A 132 0.56 -16.27 3.70
CA ASN A 132 1.58 -17.21 4.16
C ASN A 132 2.55 -16.50 5.11
N VAL A 133 2.30 -16.62 6.41
CA VAL A 133 3.07 -15.93 7.46
C VAL A 133 4.23 -16.76 8.03
N LYS A 134 4.55 -17.94 7.46
CA LYS A 134 5.56 -18.87 8.01
C LYS A 134 6.96 -18.27 8.20
N ASN A 135 7.25 -17.19 7.48
CA ASN A 135 8.55 -16.54 7.40
C ASN A 135 8.62 -15.23 8.20
N VAL A 136 7.49 -14.82 8.78
CA VAL A 136 7.34 -13.57 9.52
C VAL A 136 8.03 -13.70 10.88
N LEU A 137 8.75 -12.66 11.27
CA LEU A 137 9.55 -12.59 12.49
C LEU A 137 8.89 -11.72 13.58
N ASP A 138 8.06 -10.75 13.17
CA ASP A 138 7.35 -9.86 14.09
C ASP A 138 5.89 -9.66 13.65
N MET A 139 4.97 -10.02 14.54
CA MET A 139 3.52 -10.03 14.36
C MET A 139 2.80 -9.28 15.48
N ARG A 140 3.51 -8.40 16.21
CA ARG A 140 2.92 -7.65 17.32
C ARG A 140 1.85 -6.68 16.82
N ASP A 141 0.74 -6.63 17.54
CA ASP A 141 -0.33 -5.62 17.43
C ASP A 141 -0.87 -5.36 16.00
N ILE A 142 -0.83 -6.36 15.11
CA ILE A 142 -1.26 -6.23 13.69
C ILE A 142 -2.65 -5.60 13.57
N PHE A 143 -3.58 -6.03 14.43
CA PHE A 143 -5.00 -5.68 14.33
C PHE A 143 -5.50 -4.81 15.49
N GLY A 144 -4.63 -4.27 16.34
CA GLY A 144 -5.08 -3.47 17.49
C GLY A 144 -5.98 -2.31 17.05
N SER A 145 -7.13 -2.13 17.71
CA SER A 145 -8.10 -1.07 17.35
C SER A 145 -8.62 -1.17 15.89
N SER A 146 -8.68 -2.36 15.31
CA SER A 146 -9.31 -2.64 14.02
C SER A 146 -10.43 -3.69 14.15
N PRO A 147 -11.37 -3.81 13.19
CA PRO A 147 -12.40 -4.84 13.22
C PRO A 147 -11.85 -6.28 13.33
N LEU A 148 -10.69 -6.54 12.71
CA LEU A 148 -10.04 -7.85 12.72
C LEU A 148 -9.44 -8.21 14.09
N GLN A 149 -9.37 -7.29 15.06
CA GLN A 149 -9.03 -7.64 16.44
C GLN A 149 -9.96 -8.72 17.00
N ASN A 150 -11.25 -8.61 16.68
CA ASN A 150 -12.30 -9.51 17.15
C ASN A 150 -12.55 -10.67 16.19
N ASN A 151 -12.18 -10.52 14.92
CA ASN A 151 -12.32 -11.54 13.89
C ASN A 151 -11.02 -11.71 13.08
N PRO A 152 -9.93 -12.19 13.70
CA PRO A 152 -8.64 -12.27 13.03
C PRO A 152 -8.60 -13.45 12.04
N PRO A 153 -7.66 -13.43 11.07
CA PRO A 153 -7.45 -14.55 10.16
C PRO A 153 -6.96 -15.80 10.89
N LYS A 154 -7.16 -16.96 10.27
CA LYS A 154 -6.88 -18.27 10.88
C LYS A 154 -5.46 -18.41 11.43
N TRP A 155 -4.47 -17.86 10.72
CA TRP A 155 -3.05 -17.95 11.10
C TRP A 155 -2.66 -17.08 12.31
N TYR A 156 -3.52 -16.20 12.81
CA TYR A 156 -3.14 -15.24 13.88
C TYR A 156 -3.23 -15.83 15.30
N LYS A 157 -3.99 -16.91 15.48
CA LYS A 157 -4.27 -17.51 16.82
C LYS A 157 -3.64 -18.90 16.98
N GLU A 158 -2.58 -19.20 16.23
CA GLU A 158 -1.80 -20.44 16.38
C GLU A 158 -0.65 -20.29 17.37
#